data_AF-A0A1M5F5C7-F1
#
_entry.id   AF-A0A1M5F5C7-F1
#
_cell.length_a   1.000
_cell.length_b   1.000
_cell.length_c   1.000
_cell.angle_alpha   90.00
_cell.angle_beta   90.00
_cell.angle_gamma   90.00
#
_symmetry.space_group_name_H-M   'P 1'
#
loop_
_entity.id
_entity.type
_entity.pdbx_description
1 polymer ?
#
loop_
_entity_poly.entity_id
_entity_poly.type
_entity_poly.pdbx_seq_one_letter_code
_entity_poly.pdbx_strand_id
1 'polypeptide(L)'
;MDNDDRDKDELQKQLDELEEWQNNAFNPGYYVGNGKIPLPVKNLRKFPILLLIIAVPTLVGIIISIVDTLRSGGSILINLFSYLIPGIISVLLTIRGVTELWRKKK
;
A
#
# COMPACT_ATOMS: atom_id res chain seq x y z
N MET A 1 36.62 11.49 -7.30
CA MET A 1 35.64 10.49 -6.85
C MET A 1 35.03 9.92 -8.10
N ASP A 2 35.39 8.69 -8.41
CA ASP A 2 35.00 8.00 -9.63
C ASP A 2 33.53 7.55 -9.53
N ASN A 3 32.85 7.34 -10.65
CA ASN A 3 31.45 6.87 -10.65
C ASN A 3 31.30 5.52 -9.94
N ASP A 4 32.31 4.66 -10.06
CA ASP A 4 32.32 3.28 -9.54
C ASP A 4 32.29 3.21 -8.00
N ASP A 5 32.86 4.19 -7.30
CA ASP A 5 32.84 4.23 -5.82
C ASP A 5 31.44 4.60 -5.28
N ARG A 6 30.71 5.47 -5.99
CA ARG A 6 29.36 5.90 -5.59
C ARG A 6 28.32 4.80 -5.74
N ASP A 7 28.43 4.01 -6.80
CA ASP A 7 27.52 2.91 -7.07
C ASP A 7 27.70 1.78 -6.05
N LYS A 8 28.95 1.51 -5.62
CA LYS A 8 29.24 0.56 -4.53
C LYS A 8 28.66 1.03 -3.20
N ASP A 9 28.78 2.32 -2.88
CA ASP A 9 28.22 2.89 -1.66
C ASP A 9 26.68 2.82 -1.62
N GLU A 10 26.01 3.05 -2.76
CA GLU A 10 24.56 2.89 -2.86
C GLU A 10 24.12 1.44 -2.73
N LEU A 11 24.86 0.50 -3.34
CA LEU A 11 24.58 -0.92 -3.23
C LEU A 11 24.71 -1.40 -1.78
N GLN A 12 25.79 -0.99 -1.10
CA GLN A 12 26.02 -1.36 0.30
C GLN A 12 24.87 -0.87 1.19
N LYS A 13 24.42 0.37 1.01
CA LYS A 13 23.25 0.89 1.75
C LYS A 13 21.98 0.09 1.50
N GLN A 14 21.75 -0.38 0.28
CA GLN A 14 20.59 -1.22 -0.02
C GLN A 14 20.67 -2.59 0.64
N LEU A 15 21.87 -3.17 0.73
CA LEU A 15 22.11 -4.44 1.43
C LEU A 15 21.88 -4.28 2.93
N ASP A 16 22.41 -3.22 3.53
CA ASP A 16 22.25 -2.94 4.95
C ASP A 16 20.76 -2.72 5.32
N GLU A 17 20.01 -1.97 4.49
CA GLU A 17 18.55 -1.80 4.66
C GLU A 17 17.80 -3.14 4.54
N LEU A 18 18.23 -4.03 3.64
CA LEU A 18 17.61 -5.33 3.43
C LEU A 18 17.84 -6.25 4.62
N GLU A 19 19.08 -6.28 5.14
CA GLU A 19 19.46 -7.05 6.32
C GLU A 19 18.71 -6.56 7.56
N GLU A 20 18.63 -5.23 7.76
CA GLU A 20 17.85 -4.64 8.85
C GLU A 20 16.38 -5.10 8.79
N TRP A 21 15.77 -5.07 7.60
CA TRP A 21 14.39 -5.52 7.44
C TRP A 21 14.23 -7.01 7.71
N GLN A 22 15.12 -7.87 7.21
CA GLN A 22 15.05 -9.32 7.42
C GLN A 22 15.14 -9.67 8.92
N ASN A 23 16.08 -9.04 9.63
CA ASN A 23 16.29 -9.27 11.06
C ASN A 23 15.12 -8.78 11.93
N ASN A 24 14.32 -7.84 11.43
CA ASN A 24 13.21 -7.24 12.18
C ASN A 24 11.82 -7.53 11.57
N ALA A 25 11.73 -8.38 10.54
CA ALA A 25 10.49 -8.59 9.77
C ALA A 25 9.29 -8.98 10.64
N PHE A 26 9.53 -9.72 11.72
CA PHE A 26 8.51 -10.20 12.66
C PHE A 26 8.45 -9.42 13.98
N ASN A 27 9.21 -8.33 14.11
CA ASN A 27 9.19 -7.46 15.28
C ASN A 27 8.43 -6.16 14.97
N PRO A 28 7.09 -6.13 15.12
CA PRO A 28 6.31 -4.94 14.82
C PRO A 28 6.71 -3.75 15.71
N GLY A 29 7.17 -3.99 16.94
CA GLY A 29 7.61 -2.95 17.88
C GLY A 29 8.82 -2.15 17.35
N TYR A 30 9.69 -2.79 16.57
CA TYR A 30 10.84 -2.15 15.93
C TYR A 30 10.44 -0.99 15.01
N TYR A 31 9.34 -1.14 14.28
CA TYR A 31 8.86 -0.15 13.30
C TYR A 31 7.99 0.93 13.94
N VAL A 32 7.13 0.54 14.90
CA VAL A 32 6.19 1.47 15.56
C VAL A 32 6.93 2.48 16.45
N GLY A 33 7.98 2.04 17.17
CA GLY A 33 8.72 2.91 18.11
C GLY A 33 9.71 3.88 17.46
N ASN A 34 10.23 3.53 16.28
CA ASN A 34 11.32 4.28 15.64
C ASN A 34 10.87 5.11 14.43
N GLY A 35 9.58 5.07 14.08
CA GLY A 35 9.04 5.73 12.88
C GLY A 35 9.54 5.12 11.56
N LYS A 36 10.22 3.97 11.61
CA LYS A 36 10.72 3.26 10.42
C LYS A 36 9.58 2.50 9.75
N ILE A 37 9.59 2.49 8.42
CA ILE A 37 8.59 1.80 7.61
C ILE A 37 9.23 0.53 7.03
N PRO A 38 8.57 -0.64 7.11
CA PRO A 38 9.09 -1.87 6.52
C PRO A 38 9.41 -1.69 5.02
N LEU A 39 10.50 -2.32 4.56
CA LEU A 39 10.99 -2.17 3.19
C LEU A 39 9.92 -2.42 2.11
N PRO A 40 9.07 -3.47 2.21
CA PRO A 40 8.01 -3.71 1.23
C PRO A 40 7.04 -2.53 1.14
N VAL A 41 6.65 -1.97 2.29
CA VAL A 41 5.72 -0.83 2.38
C VAL A 41 6.38 0.46 1.86
N LYS A 42 7.68 0.65 2.13
CA LYS A 42 8.46 1.78 1.60
C LYS A 42 8.53 1.73 0.07
N ASN A 43 8.77 0.55 -0.50
CA ASN A 43 8.91 0.35 -1.95
C ASN A 43 7.58 0.35 -2.72
N LEU A 44 6.45 0.03 -2.07
CA LEU A 44 5.11 0.12 -2.65
C LEU A 44 4.78 1.51 -3.23
N ARG A 45 5.35 2.59 -2.66
CA ARG A 45 5.21 3.96 -3.21
C ARG A 45 5.79 4.14 -4.61
N LYS A 46 6.76 3.31 -5.00
CA LYS A 46 7.39 3.39 -6.34
C LYS A 46 6.46 2.92 -7.44
N PHE A 47 5.45 2.11 -7.11
CA PHE A 47 4.53 1.47 -8.05
C PHE A 47 3.08 1.93 -7.83
N PRO A 48 2.75 3.19 -8.14
CA PRO A 48 1.41 3.70 -7.87
C PRO A 48 0.32 3.04 -8.72
N ILE A 49 0.67 2.50 -9.89
CA ILE A 49 -0.23 1.69 -10.71
C ILE A 49 -0.64 0.41 -9.98
N LEU A 50 0.28 -0.25 -9.27
CA LEU A 50 -0.02 -1.47 -8.52
C LEU A 50 -1.02 -1.18 -7.39
N LEU A 51 -0.90 -0.02 -6.73
CA LEU A 51 -1.87 0.42 -5.71
C LEU A 51 -3.28 0.54 -6.31
N LEU A 52 -3.40 1.08 -7.53
CA LEU A 52 -4.69 1.23 -8.22
C LEU A 52 -5.26 -0.12 -8.69
N ILE A 53 -4.41 -1.04 -9.17
CA ILE A 53 -4.83 -2.38 -9.58
C ILE A 53 -5.47 -3.15 -8.41
N ILE A 54 -5.01 -2.93 -7.18
CA ILE A 54 -5.60 -3.56 -6.00
C ILE A 54 -6.86 -2.80 -5.54
N ALA A 55 -6.80 -1.47 -5.54
CA ALA A 55 -7.86 -0.65 -4.97
C ALA A 55 -9.13 -0.62 -5.84
N VAL A 56 -8.98 -0.40 -7.15
CA VAL A 56 -10.12 -0.19 -8.06
C VAL A 56 -11.05 -1.41 -8.10
N PRO A 57 -10.57 -2.66 -8.32
CA PRO A 57 -11.45 -3.83 -8.30
C PRO A 57 -12.16 -4.02 -6.96
N THR A 58 -11.49 -3.68 -5.86
CA THR A 58 -12.09 -3.76 -4.52
C THR A 58 -13.25 -2.76 -4.38
N LEU A 59 -13.08 -1.51 -4.81
CA LEU A 59 -14.17 -0.52 -4.81
C LEU A 59 -15.32 -0.93 -5.71
N VAL A 60 -15.02 -1.43 -6.91
CA VAL A 60 -16.02 -1.91 -7.87
C VAL A 60 -16.81 -3.08 -7.27
N GLY A 61 -16.13 -4.04 -6.65
CA GLY A 61 -16.77 -5.18 -5.99
C GLY A 61 -17.70 -4.75 -4.86
N ILE A 62 -17.30 -3.78 -4.04
CA ILE A 62 -18.14 -3.21 -2.97
C ILE A 62 -19.39 -2.56 -3.58
N ILE A 63 -19.24 -1.77 -4.64
CA ILE A 63 -20.38 -1.12 -5.32
C ILE A 63 -21.35 -2.17 -5.87
N ILE A 64 -20.85 -3.21 -6.55
CA ILE A 64 -21.68 -4.29 -7.10
C ILE A 64 -22.46 -4.99 -5.99
N SER A 65 -21.80 -5.31 -4.86
CA SER A 65 -22.45 -5.96 -3.73
C SER A 65 -23.55 -5.09 -3.10
N ILE A 66 -23.32 -3.78 -2.97
CA ILE A 66 -24.33 -2.84 -2.46
C ILE A 66 -25.55 -2.84 -3.40
N VAL A 67 -25.34 -2.77 -4.71
CA VAL A 67 -26.43 -2.80 -5.71
C VAL A 67 -27.22 -4.11 -5.64
N ASP A 68 -26.53 -5.26 -5.54
CA ASP A 68 -27.19 -6.57 -5.45
C ASP A 68 -28.00 -6.73 -4.15
N THR A 69 -27.48 -6.20 -3.05
CA THR A 69 -28.19 -6.15 -1.76
C THR A 69 -29.46 -5.31 -1.85
N LEU A 70 -29.40 -4.15 -2.50
CA LEU A 70 -30.55 -3.28 -2.71
C LEU A 70 -31.62 -3.95 -3.58
N ARG A 71 -31.20 -4.66 -4.63
CA ARG A 71 -32.10 -5.37 -5.55
C ARG A 71 -32.79 -6.57 -4.88
N SER A 72 -32.08 -7.30 -4.03
CA SER A 72 -32.60 -8.50 -3.35
C SER A 72 -33.44 -8.19 -2.10
N GLY A 73 -33.54 -6.92 -1.70
CA GLY A 73 -34.24 -6.53 -0.46
C GLY A 73 -33.49 -6.96 0.81
N GLY A 74 -32.19 -7.22 0.69
CA GLY A 74 -31.34 -7.68 1.79
C GLY A 74 -31.04 -6.61 2.83
N SER A 75 -30.45 -7.03 3.95
CA SER A 75 -30.07 -6.12 5.05
C SER A 75 -28.80 -5.32 4.72
N ILE A 76 -28.98 -4.08 4.29
CA ILE A 76 -27.90 -3.14 3.90
C ILE A 76 -26.91 -2.90 5.05
N LEU A 77 -27.39 -2.81 6.30
CA LEU A 77 -26.56 -2.50 7.46
C LEU A 77 -25.47 -3.56 7.70
N ILE A 78 -25.79 -4.84 7.56
CA ILE A 78 -24.83 -5.93 7.79
C ILE A 78 -23.74 -5.91 6.71
N ASN A 79 -24.11 -5.64 5.47
CA ASN A 79 -23.16 -5.57 4.36
C ASN A 79 -22.24 -4.35 4.47
N LEU A 80 -22.74 -3.20 4.93
CA LEU A 80 -21.92 -2.01 5.19
C LEU A 80 -20.78 -2.29 6.19
N PHE A 81 -21.06 -3.00 7.29
CA PHE A 81 -20.02 -3.33 8.27
C PHE A 81 -18.95 -4.26 7.68
N SER A 82 -19.35 -5.25 6.88
CA SER A 82 -18.42 -6.18 6.22
C SER A 82 -17.47 -5.47 5.26
N TYR A 83 -17.90 -4.37 4.63
CA TYR A 83 -17.11 -3.61 3.68
C TYR A 83 -16.41 -2.38 4.26
N LEU A 84 -16.56 -2.10 5.55
CA LEU A 84 -16.05 -0.88 6.17
C LEU A 84 -14.51 -0.85 6.17
N ILE A 85 -13.87 -1.92 6.67
CA ILE A 85 -12.39 -2.01 6.69
C ILE A 85 -11.82 -2.11 5.27
N PRO A 86 -12.27 -3.03 4.38
CA PRO A 86 -11.78 -3.08 3.01
C PRO A 86 -12.01 -1.78 2.23
N GLY A 87 -13.15 -1.12 2.46
CA GLY A 87 -13.49 0.15 1.84
C GLY A 87 -12.52 1.27 2.23
N ILE A 88 -12.25 1.44 3.52
CA ILE A 88 -11.29 2.45 4.01
C ILE A 88 -9.90 2.19 3.42
N ILE A 89 -9.41 0.95 3.47
CA ILE A 89 -8.10 0.57 2.91
C ILE A 89 -8.06 0.91 1.41
N SER A 90 -9.11 0.57 0.67
CA SER A 90 -9.16 0.80 -0.76
C SER A 90 -9.18 2.29 -1.14
N VAL A 91 -9.92 3.11 -0.40
CA VAL A 91 -9.93 4.57 -0.58
C VAL A 91 -8.55 5.15 -0.32
N LEU A 92 -7.88 4.75 0.77
CA LEU A 92 -6.52 5.20 1.09
C LEU A 92 -5.52 4.84 0.00
N LEU A 93 -5.57 3.60 -0.50
CA LEU A 93 -4.72 3.15 -1.60
C LEU A 93 -4.98 3.92 -2.90
N THR A 94 -6.24 4.25 -3.17
CA THR A 94 -6.65 5.01 -4.36
C THR A 94 -6.11 6.42 -4.32
N ILE A 95 -6.35 7.15 -3.22
CA ILE A 95 -5.85 8.52 -3.03
C ILE A 95 -4.35 8.54 -3.18
N ARG A 96 -3.65 7.65 -2.47
CA ARG A 96 -2.19 7.58 -2.48
C ARG A 96 -1.63 7.21 -3.85
N GLY A 97 -2.27 6.29 -4.57
CA GLY A 97 -1.92 5.91 -5.94
C GLY A 97 -2.06 7.08 -6.93
N VAL A 98 -3.19 7.80 -6.89
CA VAL A 98 -3.44 8.96 -7.76
C VAL A 98 -2.46 10.10 -7.46
N THR A 99 -2.24 10.43 -6.19
CA THR A 99 -1.30 11.50 -5.80
C THR A 99 0.13 11.21 -6.26
N GLU A 100 0.60 9.97 -6.09
CA GLU A 100 1.95 9.58 -6.54
C GLU A 100 2.08 9.55 -8.07
N LEU A 101 1.02 9.17 -8.81
CA LEU A 101 0.99 9.28 -10.28
C LEU A 101 1.09 10.74 -10.73
N TRP A 102 0.33 11.63 -10.10
CA TRP A 102 0.37 13.06 -10.40
C TRP A 102 1.74 13.66 -10.10
N ARG A 103 2.37 13.26 -8.99
CA ARG A 103 3.73 13.70 -8.65
C ARG A 103 4.78 13.26 -9.67
N LYS A 104 4.63 12.06 -10.25
CA LYS A 104 5.55 11.55 -11.29
C LYS A 104 5.34 12.17 -12.68
N LYS A 105 4.15 12.71 -12.95
CA LYS A 105 3.81 13.38 -14.21
C LYS A 105 4.32 14.83 -14.28
N LYS A 106 4.57 15.44 -13.11
CA LYS A 106 5.16 16.78 -12.97
C LYS A 106 6.68 16.67 -12.94
#